data_AF-A0A848FSS9-F1
#
_entry.id   AF-A0A848FSS9-F1
#
_cell.length_a   1.000
_cell.length_b   1.000
_cell.length_c   1.000
_cell.angle_alpha   90.00
_cell.angle_beta   90.00
_cell.angle_gamma   90.00
#
_symmetry.space_group_name_H-M   'P 1'
#
loop_
_entity.id
_entity.type
_entity.pdbx_description
1 polymer ?
#
loop_
_entity_poly.entity_id
_entity_poly.type
_entity_poly.pdbx_seq_one_letter_code
_entity_poly.pdbx_strand_id
1 'polypeptide(L)'
;MKIKMKPSKVPVVAIAIAVMMLHACKSEPERKKHTIEVFSPGSFFYLDPVKNKQVMQITSDEEDKQFASYLVGFFDSTYTKNVQQPKIDEDRSVYYQFHMGENWRAVINGDSVEPVFYHPVQNADTRLGSGVLVFPVTEGKVPDTLVYRSAADGWSNMIISLKQKRLIQ
;
A
#
# COMPACT_ATOMS: atom_id res chain seq x y z
N MET A 1 -72.78 11.90 4.77
CA MET A 1 -71.84 10.89 5.30
C MET A 1 -70.50 11.59 5.55
N LYS A 2 -70.09 11.81 6.81
CA LYS A 2 -68.85 12.54 7.15
C LYS A 2 -67.72 11.54 7.38
N ILE A 3 -66.67 11.56 6.56
CA ILE A 3 -65.46 10.75 6.77
C ILE A 3 -64.58 11.48 7.78
N LYS A 4 -64.46 10.93 8.99
CA LYS A 4 -63.44 11.35 9.97
C LYS A 4 -62.13 10.64 9.64
N MET A 5 -61.14 11.37 9.12
CA MET A 5 -59.75 10.89 9.10
C MET A 5 -59.17 10.99 10.50
N LYS A 6 -58.74 9.85 11.06
CA LYS A 6 -57.92 9.82 12.29
C LYS A 6 -56.48 10.22 11.92
N PRO A 7 -55.79 11.03 12.74
CA PRO A 7 -54.39 11.32 12.51
C PRO A 7 -53.56 10.06 12.81
N SER A 8 -52.84 9.58 11.81
CA SER A 8 -51.79 8.57 11.95
C SER A 8 -50.68 9.15 12.82
N LYS A 9 -50.54 8.63 14.05
CA LYS A 9 -49.40 8.93 14.92
C LYS A 9 -48.22 8.10 14.40
N VAL A 10 -47.44 8.67 13.48
CA VAL A 10 -46.12 8.10 13.17
C VAL A 10 -45.29 8.23 14.45
N PRO A 11 -44.85 7.11 15.07
CA PRO A 11 -44.09 7.19 16.30
C PRO A 11 -42.76 7.86 16.02
N VAL A 12 -42.41 8.87 16.81
CA VAL A 12 -41.16 9.65 16.76
C VAL A 12 -39.91 8.75 16.72
N VAL A 13 -40.02 7.53 17.24
CA VAL A 13 -39.00 6.46 17.19
C VAL A 13 -38.62 6.06 15.76
N ALA A 14 -39.58 6.03 14.82
CA ALA A 14 -39.32 5.66 13.43
C ALA A 14 -38.49 6.73 12.69
N ILE A 15 -38.63 8.00 13.08
CA ILE A 15 -37.86 9.12 12.52
C ILE A 15 -36.42 9.09 13.06
N ALA A 16 -36.23 8.78 14.35
CA ALA A 16 -34.91 8.68 14.96
C ALA A 16 -34.03 7.56 14.36
N ILE A 17 -34.62 6.41 14.03
CA ILE A 17 -33.90 5.28 13.41
C ILE A 17 -33.50 5.62 11.95
N ALA A 18 -34.37 6.31 11.20
CA ALA A 18 -34.06 6.75 9.83
C ALA A 18 -32.92 7.80 9.80
N VAL A 19 -32.86 8.70 10.78
CA VAL A 19 -31.78 9.70 10.89
C VAL A 19 -30.45 9.07 11.29
N MET A 20 -30.46 8.03 12.13
CA MET A 20 -29.23 7.27 12.47
C MET A 20 -28.71 6.45 11.28
N MET A 21 -29.59 5.85 10.47
CA MET A 21 -29.20 5.14 9.24
C MET A 21 -28.57 6.07 8.19
N LEU A 22 -29.01 7.33 8.12
CA LEU A 22 -28.45 8.32 7.20
C LEU A 22 -27.05 8.81 7.60
N HIS A 23 -26.69 8.77 8.90
CA HIS A 23 -25.35 9.13 9.37
C HIS A 23 -24.37 7.96 9.34
N ALA A 24 -24.84 6.71 9.34
CA ALA A 24 -24.00 5.53 9.21
C ALA A 24 -23.46 5.29 7.79
N CYS A 25 -23.89 6.08 6.80
CA CYS A 25 -23.61 5.85 5.37
C CYS A 25 -22.58 6.78 4.73
N LYS A 26 -21.81 7.61 5.48
CA LYS A 26 -20.87 8.56 4.87
C LYS A 26 -19.54 8.76 5.61
N SER A 27 -18.99 7.70 6.19
CA SER A 27 -17.54 7.66 6.40
C SER A 27 -16.99 6.61 5.46
N GLU A 28 -16.61 7.02 4.25
CA GLU A 28 -15.58 6.24 3.54
C GLU A 28 -14.41 6.08 4.52
N PRO A 29 -13.88 4.87 4.74
CA PRO A 29 -12.78 4.67 5.65
C PRO A 29 -11.65 5.62 5.24
N GLU A 30 -11.22 6.47 6.16
CA GLU A 30 -10.18 7.45 5.92
C GLU A 30 -8.93 6.72 5.41
N ARG A 31 -8.55 7.01 4.16
CA ARG A 31 -7.39 6.36 3.54
C ARG A 31 -6.16 6.69 4.35
N LYS A 32 -5.39 5.66 4.73
CA LYS A 32 -4.09 5.84 5.38
C LYS A 32 -3.21 6.73 4.51
N LYS A 33 -2.72 7.82 5.09
CA LYS A 33 -1.76 8.71 4.42
C LYS A 33 -0.38 8.06 4.42
N HIS A 34 0.19 7.88 3.24
CA HIS A 34 1.54 7.34 3.07
C HIS A 34 2.58 8.46 2.96
N THR A 35 3.84 8.09 3.18
CA THR A 35 4.98 9.02 3.17
C THR A 35 5.28 9.53 1.77
N ILE A 36 5.23 8.63 0.79
CA ILE A 36 5.31 8.93 -0.63
C ILE A 36 4.12 8.25 -1.30
N GLU A 37 3.44 8.98 -2.17
CA GLU A 37 2.36 8.47 -3.01
C GLU A 37 2.59 8.96 -4.44
N VAL A 38 2.49 8.05 -5.40
CA VAL A 38 2.53 8.36 -6.82
C VAL A 38 1.23 7.90 -7.44
N PHE A 39 0.52 8.83 -8.07
CA PHE A 39 -0.78 8.57 -8.67
C PHE A 39 -0.67 8.41 -10.18
N SER A 40 -1.33 7.38 -10.68
CA SER A 40 -1.61 7.14 -12.10
C SER A 40 -3.14 7.00 -12.25
N PRO A 41 -3.76 7.16 -13.43
CA PRO A 41 -5.20 7.01 -13.56
C PRO A 41 -5.70 5.68 -12.98
N GLY A 42 -6.50 5.77 -11.90
CA GLY A 42 -7.04 4.61 -11.18
C GLY A 42 -6.04 3.84 -10.30
N SER A 43 -4.74 4.09 -10.41
CA SER A 43 -3.72 3.32 -9.71
C SER A 43 -2.87 4.21 -8.82
N PHE A 44 -2.34 3.67 -7.73
CA PHE A 44 -1.37 4.39 -6.94
C PHE A 44 -0.27 3.49 -6.43
N PHE A 45 0.92 4.04 -6.40
CA PHE A 45 2.06 3.48 -5.70
C PHE A 45 2.21 4.23 -4.38
N TYR A 46 2.65 3.53 -3.34
CA TYR A 46 3.09 4.17 -2.12
C TYR A 46 4.37 3.56 -1.56
N LEU A 47 5.05 4.36 -0.75
CA LEU A 47 6.24 3.95 -0.01
C LEU A 47 6.22 4.58 1.37
N ASP A 48 6.47 3.74 2.38
CA ASP A 48 6.65 4.13 3.77
C ASP A 48 7.97 3.57 4.33
N PRO A 49 8.75 4.36 5.10
CA PRO A 49 9.82 3.80 5.91
C PRO A 49 9.21 2.93 7.02
N VAL A 50 9.87 1.81 7.31
CA VAL A 50 9.47 0.85 8.35
C VAL A 50 10.62 0.69 9.34
N LYS A 51 10.33 0.49 10.63
CA LYS A 51 11.38 0.20 11.61
C LYS A 51 11.87 -1.23 11.39
N ASN A 52 13.19 -1.46 11.34
CA ASN A 52 13.72 -2.80 11.08
C ASN A 52 13.22 -3.83 12.11
N LYS A 53 13.14 -3.43 13.40
CA LYS A 53 12.55 -4.23 14.50
C LYS A 53 11.12 -4.75 14.25
N GLN A 54 10.36 -4.18 13.30
CA GLN A 54 9.01 -4.66 12.95
C GLN A 54 9.02 -5.83 11.96
N VAL A 55 10.13 -6.07 11.28
CA VAL A 55 10.21 -7.00 10.15
C VAL A 55 11.38 -7.98 10.24
N MET A 56 12.33 -7.71 11.12
CA MET A 56 13.42 -8.62 11.43
C MET A 56 13.75 -8.60 12.92
N GLN A 57 14.32 -9.69 13.41
CA GLN A 57 14.78 -9.79 14.78
C GLN A 57 16.08 -9.02 14.91
N ILE A 58 16.03 -7.87 15.59
CA ILE A 58 17.19 -7.02 15.87
C ILE A 58 17.48 -7.11 17.36
N THR A 59 18.73 -7.41 17.70
CA THR A 59 19.19 -7.67 19.07
C THR A 59 19.98 -6.51 19.68
N SER A 60 20.50 -5.59 18.85
CA SER A 60 21.18 -4.38 19.30
C SER A 60 20.88 -3.15 18.44
N ASP A 61 21.20 -1.96 18.93
CA ASP A 61 21.03 -0.73 18.15
C ASP A 61 22.14 -0.56 17.09
N GLU A 62 23.28 -1.22 17.25
CA GLU A 62 24.32 -1.33 16.23
C GLU A 62 23.83 -2.16 15.03
N GLU A 63 23.14 -3.27 15.30
CA GLU A 63 22.53 -4.11 14.26
C GLU A 63 21.40 -3.35 13.53
N ASP A 64 20.58 -2.57 14.25
CA ASP A 64 19.53 -1.75 13.65
C ASP A 64 20.08 -0.75 12.61
N LYS A 65 21.29 -0.22 12.84
CA LYS A 65 21.95 0.75 11.96
C LYS A 65 22.55 0.14 10.68
N GLN A 66 22.49 -1.19 10.54
CA GLN A 66 22.99 -1.92 9.37
C GLN A 66 21.91 -2.18 8.33
N PHE A 67 20.65 -1.81 8.61
CA PHE A 67 19.54 -2.03 7.70
C PHE A 67 18.64 -0.81 7.52
N ALA A 68 18.02 -0.72 6.35
CA ALA A 68 16.92 0.19 6.09
C ALA A 68 15.74 -0.56 5.48
N SER A 69 14.57 -0.42 6.09
CA SER A 69 13.35 -1.12 5.68
C SER A 69 12.31 -0.18 5.09
N TYR A 70 11.68 -0.59 4.00
CA TYR A 70 10.63 0.17 3.31
C TYR A 70 9.46 -0.71 2.95
N LEU A 71 8.25 -0.31 3.35
CA LEU A 71 7.00 -0.88 2.86
C LEU A 71 6.70 -0.21 1.52
N VAL A 72 6.59 -1.01 0.47
CA VAL A 72 6.16 -0.55 -0.85
C VAL A 72 4.85 -1.24 -1.20
N GLY A 73 3.98 -0.54 -1.92
CA GLY A 73 2.74 -1.11 -2.40
C GLY A 73 2.25 -0.50 -3.69
N PHE A 74 1.58 -1.34 -4.47
CA PHE A 74 0.99 -1.02 -5.76
C PHE A 74 -0.49 -1.37 -5.70
N PHE A 75 -1.32 -0.34 -5.82
CA PHE A 75 -2.76 -0.47 -6.00
C PHE A 75 -3.11 -0.26 -7.47
N ASP A 76 -3.93 -1.15 -7.99
CA ASP A 76 -4.43 -1.13 -9.37
C ASP A 76 -5.96 -1.22 -9.37
N SER A 77 -6.65 -0.11 -9.63
CA SER A 77 -8.12 -0.12 -9.66
C SER A 77 -8.70 -0.96 -10.80
N THR A 78 -7.93 -1.19 -11.86
CA THR A 78 -8.39 -1.90 -13.05
C THR A 78 -8.31 -3.41 -12.86
N TYR A 79 -7.53 -3.87 -11.88
CA TYR A 79 -7.43 -5.28 -11.55
C TYR A 79 -8.80 -5.82 -11.12
N THR A 80 -9.28 -6.76 -11.91
CA THR A 80 -10.44 -7.59 -11.61
C THR A 80 -10.00 -9.02 -11.82
N LYS A 81 -10.21 -9.87 -10.81
CA LYS A 81 -9.90 -11.30 -10.89
C LYS A 81 -10.58 -11.89 -12.13
N ASN A 82 -9.79 -12.42 -13.06
CA ASN A 82 -10.28 -12.90 -14.33
C ASN A 82 -10.55 -14.40 -14.24
N VAL A 83 -11.82 -14.77 -14.05
CA VAL A 83 -12.26 -16.18 -13.97
C VAL A 83 -11.95 -16.96 -15.26
N GLN A 84 -11.89 -16.26 -16.40
CA GLN A 84 -11.57 -16.87 -17.70
C GLN A 84 -10.05 -17.01 -17.94
N GLN A 85 -9.21 -16.33 -17.16
CA GLN A 85 -7.74 -16.37 -17.29
C GLN A 85 -7.05 -16.50 -15.92
N PRO A 86 -7.26 -17.61 -15.19
CA PRO A 86 -6.77 -17.78 -13.82
C PRO A 86 -5.24 -17.73 -13.71
N LYS A 87 -4.53 -18.06 -14.79
CA LYS A 87 -3.06 -18.03 -14.83
C LYS A 87 -2.49 -16.62 -14.66
N ILE A 88 -3.15 -15.58 -15.20
CA ILE A 88 -2.69 -14.20 -15.04
C ILE A 88 -2.78 -13.76 -13.58
N ASP A 89 -3.87 -14.13 -12.91
CA ASP A 89 -4.06 -13.84 -11.48
C ASP A 89 -3.05 -14.61 -10.61
N GLU A 90 -2.76 -15.87 -10.96
CA GLU A 90 -1.74 -16.68 -10.30
C GLU A 90 -0.34 -16.07 -10.48
N ASP A 91 0.06 -15.73 -11.71
CA ASP A 91 1.35 -15.13 -12.01
C ASP A 91 1.52 -13.79 -11.26
N ARG A 92 0.47 -12.96 -11.21
CA ARG A 92 0.46 -11.73 -10.41
C ARG A 92 0.61 -12.01 -8.92
N SER A 93 -0.09 -13.00 -8.39
CA SER A 93 0.03 -13.40 -6.99
C SER A 93 1.43 -13.90 -6.66
N VAL A 94 2.00 -14.73 -7.53
CA VAL A 94 3.37 -15.27 -7.40
C VAL A 94 4.38 -14.12 -7.41
N TYR A 95 4.21 -13.14 -8.30
CA TYR A 95 5.05 -11.94 -8.33
C TYR A 95 5.04 -11.20 -6.98
N TYR A 96 3.86 -10.82 -6.48
CA TYR A 96 3.75 -10.09 -5.20
C TYR A 96 4.07 -10.94 -3.97
N GLN A 97 4.15 -12.26 -4.07
CA GLN A 97 4.53 -13.12 -2.94
C GLN A 97 6.02 -13.41 -2.90
N PHE A 98 6.68 -13.52 -4.06
CA PHE A 98 8.03 -14.08 -4.14
C PHE A 98 9.02 -13.19 -4.88
N HIS A 99 8.60 -12.48 -5.94
CA HIS A 99 9.52 -11.86 -6.88
C HIS A 99 9.57 -10.34 -6.82
N MET A 100 8.61 -9.67 -6.17
CA MET A 100 8.56 -8.20 -6.18
C MET A 100 9.87 -7.56 -5.70
N GLY A 101 10.58 -8.18 -4.74
CA GLY A 101 11.88 -7.68 -4.26
C GLY A 101 12.96 -7.57 -5.35
N GLU A 102 12.91 -8.42 -6.37
CA GLU A 102 13.92 -8.49 -7.44
C GLU A 102 13.95 -7.21 -8.30
N ASN A 103 12.86 -6.45 -8.32
CA ASN A 103 12.69 -5.23 -9.11
C ASN A 103 13.17 -3.96 -8.41
N TRP A 104 13.63 -4.07 -7.17
CA TRP A 104 14.02 -2.92 -6.35
C TRP A 104 15.52 -2.86 -6.10
N ARG A 105 16.06 -1.65 -6.15
CA ARG A 105 17.43 -1.36 -5.71
C ARG A 105 17.42 -0.09 -4.87
N ALA A 106 18.22 -0.07 -3.81
CA ALA A 106 18.53 1.17 -3.09
C ALA A 106 19.82 1.76 -3.65
N VAL A 107 19.93 3.09 -3.66
CA VAL A 107 21.17 3.79 -3.96
C VAL A 107 21.72 4.39 -2.66
N ILE A 108 22.99 4.10 -2.37
CA ILE A 108 23.68 4.52 -1.16
C ILE A 108 25.05 5.06 -1.57
N ASN A 109 25.24 6.38 -1.48
CA ASN A 109 26.47 7.07 -1.94
C ASN A 109 26.86 6.77 -3.39
N GLY A 110 25.89 6.53 -4.27
CA GLY A 110 26.12 6.19 -5.68
C GLY A 110 26.23 4.68 -5.95
N ASP A 111 26.38 3.85 -4.91
CA ASP A 111 26.35 2.39 -5.07
C ASP A 111 24.91 1.89 -5.11
N SER A 112 24.63 0.95 -6.02
CA SER A 112 23.33 0.28 -6.11
C SER A 112 23.37 -1.03 -5.32
N VAL A 113 22.44 -1.19 -4.37
CA VAL A 113 22.34 -2.38 -3.53
C VAL A 113 20.98 -3.07 -3.69
N GLU A 114 21.02 -4.40 -3.62
CA GLU A 114 19.86 -5.27 -3.63
C GLU A 114 19.23 -5.39 -2.24
N PRO A 115 17.91 -5.63 -2.15
CA PRO A 115 17.33 -6.01 -0.88
C PRO A 115 17.90 -7.37 -0.47
N VAL A 116 18.35 -7.48 0.79
CA VAL A 116 18.79 -8.76 1.36
C VAL A 116 17.61 -9.61 1.82
N PHE A 117 16.45 -8.98 1.99
CA PHE A 117 15.24 -9.63 2.45
C PHE A 117 14.00 -8.92 1.89
N TYR A 118 13.01 -9.74 1.55
CA TYR A 118 11.69 -9.31 1.10
C TYR A 118 10.62 -10.05 1.90
N HIS A 119 9.65 -9.31 2.42
CA HIS A 119 8.51 -9.88 3.13
C HIS A 119 7.19 -9.41 2.52
N PRO A 120 6.40 -10.30 1.88
CA PRO A 120 5.10 -9.91 1.34
C PRO A 120 4.13 -9.56 2.47
N VAL A 121 3.29 -8.55 2.25
CA VAL A 121 2.23 -8.17 3.18
C VAL A 121 0.91 -8.69 2.66
N GLN A 122 0.20 -9.43 3.51
CA GLN A 122 -1.14 -9.91 3.18
C GLN A 122 -2.14 -8.76 3.23
N ASN A 123 -2.74 -8.43 2.09
CA ASN A 123 -3.79 -7.42 1.99
C ASN A 123 -5.14 -8.08 1.82
N ALA A 124 -6.17 -7.52 2.48
CA ALA A 124 -7.56 -7.96 2.26
C ALA A 124 -8.07 -7.52 0.86
N ASP A 125 -7.58 -6.40 0.35
CA ASP A 125 -7.89 -5.93 -1.00
C ASP A 125 -6.94 -6.56 -2.01
N THR A 126 -7.48 -7.45 -2.86
CA THR A 126 -6.71 -8.15 -3.91
C THR A 126 -6.14 -7.22 -4.99
N ARG A 127 -6.60 -5.96 -5.06
CA ARG A 127 -6.05 -4.94 -5.96
C ARG A 127 -4.74 -4.34 -5.44
N LEU A 128 -4.42 -4.58 -4.16
CA LEU A 128 -3.23 -4.08 -3.51
C LEU A 128 -2.21 -5.21 -3.32
N GLY A 129 -1.10 -5.12 -4.05
CA GLY A 129 0.11 -5.90 -3.78
C GLY A 129 1.09 -5.06 -2.98
N SER A 130 1.56 -5.55 -1.84
CA SER A 130 2.53 -4.81 -1.02
C SER A 130 3.50 -5.74 -0.30
N GLY A 131 4.63 -5.20 0.10
CA GLY A 131 5.63 -5.93 0.86
C GLY A 131 6.73 -5.02 1.38
N VAL A 132 7.47 -5.54 2.36
CA VAL A 132 8.59 -4.82 2.97
C VAL A 132 9.89 -5.29 2.33
N LEU A 133 10.68 -4.33 1.88
CA LEU A 133 12.03 -4.50 1.37
C LEU A 133 13.01 -4.11 2.45
N VAL A 134 14.05 -4.91 2.67
CA VAL A 134 15.12 -4.62 3.62
C VAL A 134 16.43 -4.58 2.88
N PHE A 135 17.10 -3.44 2.96
CA PHE A 135 18.37 -3.18 2.31
C PHE A 135 19.50 -3.16 3.34
N PRO A 136 20.66 -3.74 3.03
CA PRO A 136 21.85 -3.57 3.83
C PRO A 136 22.36 -2.14 3.65
N VAL A 137 22.80 -1.52 4.72
CA VAL A 137 23.40 -0.19 4.69
C VAL A 137 24.72 -0.18 5.44
N THR A 138 25.66 0.65 4.99
CA THR A 138 26.85 0.94 5.80
C THR A 138 26.43 1.78 7.00
N GLU A 139 26.98 1.48 8.18
CA GLU A 139 26.63 2.06 9.48
C GLU A 139 26.09 3.50 9.43
N GLY A 140 24.82 3.67 9.84
CA GLY A 140 24.19 4.99 10.00
C GLY A 140 23.87 5.72 8.69
N LYS A 141 24.13 5.11 7.52
CA LYS A 141 23.75 5.67 6.24
C LYS A 141 22.38 5.13 5.84
N VAL A 142 21.50 6.02 5.42
CA VAL A 142 20.21 5.64 4.84
C VAL A 142 20.27 5.80 3.32
N PRO A 143 19.58 4.94 2.55
CA PRO A 143 19.39 5.15 1.13
C PRO A 143 18.86 6.56 0.86
N ASP A 144 19.41 7.22 -0.15
CA ASP A 144 18.89 8.52 -0.60
C ASP A 144 17.87 8.37 -1.72
N THR A 145 17.91 7.23 -2.41
CA THR A 145 17.08 6.91 -3.57
C THR A 145 16.67 5.45 -3.54
N LEU A 146 15.42 5.16 -3.91
CA LEU A 146 15.02 3.83 -4.37
C LEU A 146 14.77 3.85 -5.87
N VAL A 147 15.18 2.78 -6.54
CA VAL A 147 14.96 2.57 -7.97
C VAL A 147 14.09 1.33 -8.13
N TYR A 148 12.97 1.51 -8.81
CA TYR A 148 12.11 0.43 -9.27
C TYR A 148 12.32 0.20 -10.77
N ARG A 149 12.55 -1.05 -11.14
CA ARG A 149 12.56 -1.49 -12.54
C ARG A 149 11.25 -2.23 -12.83
N SER A 150 10.54 -1.81 -13.87
CA SER A 150 9.27 -2.43 -14.26
C SER A 150 9.38 -3.94 -14.43
N ALA A 151 8.42 -4.66 -13.88
CA ALA A 151 8.23 -6.10 -14.07
C ALA A 151 7.25 -6.43 -15.21
N ALA A 152 6.98 -5.46 -16.11
CA ALA A 152 5.84 -5.49 -17.04
C ALA A 152 4.47 -5.59 -16.33
N ASP A 153 4.41 -5.08 -15.10
CA ASP A 153 3.23 -5.06 -14.22
C ASP A 153 2.34 -3.81 -14.41
N GLY A 154 2.54 -3.09 -15.51
CA GLY A 154 1.83 -1.85 -15.83
C GLY A 154 2.45 -0.58 -15.24
N TRP A 155 3.45 -0.70 -14.36
CA TRP A 155 4.20 0.44 -13.85
C TRP A 155 5.45 0.72 -14.67
N SER A 156 5.77 1.99 -14.89
CA SER A 156 7.05 2.38 -15.50
C SER A 156 8.20 2.24 -14.51
N ASN A 157 9.44 2.27 -15.00
CA ASN A 157 10.60 2.46 -14.13
C ASN A 157 10.40 3.72 -13.27
N MET A 158 10.78 3.66 -12.00
CA MET A 158 10.68 4.79 -11.07
C MET A 158 12.01 5.03 -10.39
N ILE A 159 12.38 6.31 -10.27
CA ILE A 159 13.48 6.77 -9.42
C ILE A 159 12.86 7.63 -8.34
N ILE A 160 13.03 7.26 -7.07
CA ILE A 160 12.33 7.89 -5.96
C ILE A 160 13.37 8.49 -5.02
N SER A 161 13.39 9.82 -4.91
CA SER A 161 14.20 10.51 -3.90
C SER A 161 13.55 10.35 -2.53
N LEU A 162 14.23 9.65 -1.62
CA LEU A 162 13.80 9.49 -0.23
C LEU A 162 14.03 10.76 0.59
N LYS A 163 15.06 11.54 0.25
CA LYS A 163 15.34 12.85 0.88
C LYS A 163 14.25 13.87 0.57
N GLN A 164 13.83 13.95 -0.69
CA GLN A 164 12.81 14.90 -1.15
C GLN A 164 11.39 14.32 -1.06
N LYS A 165 11.26 13.02 -0.72
CA LYS A 165 10.00 12.28 -0.64
C LYS A 165 9.16 12.39 -1.92
N ARG A 166 9.80 12.25 -3.08
CA ARG A 166 9.14 12.39 -4.40
C ARG A 166 9.82 11.57 -5.48
N LEU A 167 9.10 11.34 -6.57
CA LEU A 167 9.64 10.77 -7.80
C LEU A 167 10.55 11.78 -8.51
N ILE A 168 11.66 11.30 -9.06
CA ILE A 168 12.57 12.03 -9.94
C ILE A 168 12.26 11.55 -11.36
N GLN A 169 11.82 12.46 -12.23
CA GLN A 169 11.57 12.21 -13.65
C GLN A 169 12.83 12.51 -14.46
#